data_AF-A0A165U8B8-F1
#
_entry.id   AF-A0A165U8B8-F1
#
_cell.length_a   1.000
_cell.length_b   1.000
_cell.length_c   1.000
_cell.angle_alpha   90.00
_cell.angle_beta   90.00
_cell.angle_gamma   90.00
#
_symmetry.space_group_name_H-M   'P 1'
#
loop_
_entity.id
_entity.type
_entity.pdbx_description
1 polymer ?
#
loop_
_entity_poly.entity_id
_entity_poly.type
_entity_poly.pdbx_seq_one_letter_code
_entity_poly.pdbx_strand_id
1 'polypeptide(L)'
;MNDNKPYKPIFRWRPTWEDQPQDFTAKPPQRKTTTMRMFWELGPNGGGRWSWVVNDWKKVAEGYAETHLEAARKAETAFFEFLKQPEE
;
A
#
# COMPACT_ATOMS: atom_id res chain seq x y z
N MET A 1 4.17 27.26 3.47
CA MET A 1 3.60 26.73 2.21
C MET A 1 2.66 25.60 2.59
N ASN A 2 1.35 25.89 2.65
CA ASN A 2 0.34 24.86 2.92
C ASN A 2 -0.01 24.18 1.60
N ASP A 3 0.76 23.16 1.22
CA ASP A 3 0.37 22.24 0.15
C ASP A 3 -0.77 21.34 0.66
N ASN A 4 -1.96 21.93 0.82
CA ASN A 4 -3.21 21.25 1.17
C ASN A 4 -3.78 20.47 -0.04
N LYS A 5 -2.89 19.96 -0.91
CA LYS A 5 -3.30 19.16 -2.05
C LYS A 5 -3.66 17.77 -1.54
N PRO A 6 -4.87 17.25 -1.87
CA PRO A 6 -5.22 15.88 -1.52
C PRO A 6 -4.19 14.93 -2.11
N TYR A 7 -3.74 13.97 -1.30
CA TYR A 7 -2.79 12.96 -1.76
C TYR A 7 -3.36 12.22 -2.97
N LYS A 8 -2.54 12.11 -4.01
CA LYS A 8 -2.82 11.32 -5.20
C LYS A 8 -1.79 10.19 -5.29
N PRO A 9 -2.23 8.91 -5.36
CA PRO A 9 -1.31 7.80 -5.52
C PRO A 9 -0.39 7.96 -6.74
N ILE A 10 0.88 7.62 -6.54
CA ILE A 10 1.89 7.64 -7.60
C ILE A 10 1.71 6.42 -8.51
N PHE A 11 1.40 5.27 -7.92
CA PHE A 11 1.18 4.05 -8.70
C PHE A 11 -0.30 3.84 -9.02
N ARG A 12 -0.52 3.06 -10.08
CA ARG A 12 -1.86 2.61 -10.45
C ARG A 12 -2.26 1.42 -9.58
N TRP A 13 -3.03 1.71 -8.54
CA TRP A 13 -3.74 0.71 -7.75
C TRP A 13 -4.92 0.15 -8.55
N ARG A 14 -5.00 -1.18 -8.62
CA ARG A 14 -6.08 -1.89 -9.32
C ARG A 14 -6.72 -2.88 -8.37
N PRO A 15 -8.02 -3.15 -8.50
CA PRO A 15 -8.65 -4.24 -7.77
C PRO A 15 -7.85 -5.54 -7.96
N THR A 16 -7.58 -6.24 -6.86
CA THR A 16 -6.88 -7.53 -6.91
C THR A 16 -7.78 -8.61 -7.50
N TRP A 17 -9.06 -8.59 -7.11
CA TRP A 17 -10.09 -9.51 -7.57
C TRP A 17 -11.37 -8.74 -7.93
N GLU A 18 -12.13 -9.21 -8.92
CA GLU A 18 -13.36 -8.54 -9.36
C GLU A 18 -14.46 -8.55 -8.29
N ASP A 19 -14.48 -9.57 -7.44
CA ASP A 19 -15.43 -9.79 -6.35
C ASP A 19 -15.00 -9.13 -5.03
N GLN A 20 -13.79 -8.58 -4.94
CA GLN A 20 -13.25 -7.93 -3.73
C GLN A 20 -13.01 -6.44 -3.97
N PRO A 21 -14.05 -5.59 -3.89
CA PRO A 21 -13.96 -4.15 -4.19
C PRO A 21 -13.10 -3.38 -3.18
N GLN A 22 -12.74 -4.02 -2.07
CA GLN A 22 -11.89 -3.45 -1.02
C GLN A 22 -10.53 -4.13 -0.94
N ASP A 23 -10.04 -4.69 -2.05
CA ASP A 23 -8.70 -5.25 -2.18
C ASP A 23 -8.04 -4.71 -3.44
N PHE A 24 -6.87 -4.08 -3.28
CA PHE A 24 -6.13 -3.46 -4.37
C PHE A 24 -4.66 -3.86 -4.33
N THR A 25 -4.08 -3.96 -5.51
CA THR A 25 -2.65 -4.18 -5.70
C THR A 25 -2.03 -3.13 -6.62
N ALA A 26 -0.77 -2.83 -6.38
CA ALA A 26 0.08 -2.04 -7.25
C ALA A 26 1.43 -2.74 -7.43
N LYS A 27 1.98 -2.65 -8.64
CA LYS A 27 3.30 -3.20 -9.00
C LYS A 27 4.20 -2.05 -9.44
N PRO A 28 5.16 -1.61 -8.59
CA PRO A 28 6.09 -0.56 -8.96
C PRO A 28 6.96 -0.97 -10.17
N PRO A 29 7.08 -0.13 -11.21
CA PRO A 29 7.94 -0.44 -12.35
C PRO A 29 9.43 -0.40 -11.99
N GLN A 30 9.82 0.28 -10.91
CA GLN A 30 11.21 0.43 -10.48
C GLN A 30 11.81 -0.89 -9.99
N ARG A 31 10.99 -1.82 -9.48
CA ARG A 31 11.47 -3.10 -8.94
C ARG A 31 10.43 -4.21 -9.20
N LYS A 32 10.72 -5.05 -10.19
CA LYS A 32 9.77 -6.04 -10.74
C LYS A 32 9.34 -7.13 -9.75
N THR A 33 10.17 -7.39 -8.74
CA THR A 33 9.89 -8.37 -7.67
C THR A 33 9.00 -7.79 -6.57
N THR A 34 8.87 -6.46 -6.49
CA THR A 34 8.06 -5.81 -5.47
C THR A 34 6.58 -5.82 -5.85
N THR A 35 5.73 -6.16 -4.89
CA THR A 35 4.28 -6.01 -4.95
C THR A 35 3.79 -5.22 -3.74
N MET A 36 2.82 -4.34 -3.95
CA MET A 36 2.11 -3.67 -2.87
C MET A 36 0.66 -4.12 -2.89
N ARG A 37 0.07 -4.31 -1.72
CA ARG A 37 -1.34 -4.66 -1.56
C ARG A 37 -1.95 -3.82 -0.46
N MET A 38 -3.19 -3.43 -0.62
CA MET A 38 -4.01 -2.85 0.43
C MET A 38 -5.38 -3.49 0.42
N PHE A 39 -5.93 -3.79 1.59
CA PHE A 39 -7.23 -4.43 1.70
C PHE A 39 -7.94 -4.01 2.98
N TRP A 40 -9.28 -3.97 2.95
CA TRP A 40 -10.08 -3.74 4.14
C TRP A 40 -10.14 -5.00 4.99
N GLU A 41 -9.77 -4.88 6.26
CA GLU A 41 -9.82 -5.95 7.24
C GLU A 41 -10.82 -5.60 8.33
N LEU A 42 -11.68 -6.55 8.70
CA LEU A 42 -12.54 -6.44 9.87
C LEU A 42 -11.72 -6.82 11.12
N GLY A 43 -11.54 -5.86 12.03
CA GLY A 43 -10.90 -6.12 13.31
C GLY A 43 -11.77 -6.97 14.23
N PRO A 44 -11.18 -7.56 15.29
CA PRO A 44 -11.86 -8.50 16.19
C PRO A 44 -13.08 -7.91 16.92
N ASN A 45 -13.17 -6.58 17.02
CA ASN A 45 -14.28 -5.87 17.68
C ASN A 45 -15.28 -5.25 16.69
N GLY A 46 -15.25 -5.66 15.41
CA GLY A 46 -16.13 -5.12 14.36
C GLY A 46 -15.70 -3.76 13.79
N GLY A 47 -14.63 -3.15 14.32
CA GLY A 47 -14.01 -1.97 13.74
C GLY A 47 -13.15 -2.35 12.53
N GLY A 48 -13.50 -1.87 11.34
CA GLY A 48 -12.73 -2.13 10.12
C GLY A 48 -11.62 -1.11 9.90
N ARG A 49 -10.54 -1.54 9.23
CA ARG A 49 -9.39 -0.70 8.90
C ARG A 49 -8.76 -1.15 7.58
N TRP A 50 -8.06 -0.24 6.92
CA TRP A 50 -7.27 -0.59 5.74
C TRP A 50 -5.92 -1.15 6.17
N SER A 51 -5.66 -2.40 5.84
CA SER A 51 -4.34 -3.00 5.89
C SER A 51 -3.56 -2.66 4.62
N TRP A 52 -2.25 -2.45 4.73
CA TRP A 52 -1.35 -2.30 3.60
C TRP A 52 -0.08 -3.11 3.82
N VAL A 53 0.47 -3.64 2.74
CA VAL A 53 1.67 -4.49 2.74
C VAL A 53 2.51 -4.16 1.53
N VAL A 54 3.83 -4.10 1.73
CA VAL A 54 4.86 -4.07 0.69
C VAL A 54 5.66 -5.35 0.79
N ASN A 55 5.69 -6.14 -0.28
CA ASN A 55 6.45 -7.37 -0.37
C ASN A 55 7.45 -7.27 -1.52
N ASP A 56 8.62 -7.85 -1.34
CA ASP A 56 9.56 -8.21 -2.39
C ASP A 56 9.80 -9.73 -2.32
N TRP A 57 11.03 -10.22 -2.48
CA TRP A 57 11.41 -11.58 -2.13
C TRP A 57 11.15 -11.93 -0.65
N LYS A 58 11.08 -10.92 0.23
CA LYS A 58 10.62 -10.98 1.62
C LYS A 58 9.58 -9.89 1.89
N LYS A 59 8.81 -10.02 2.98
CA LYS A 59 7.97 -8.91 3.46
C LYS A 59 8.86 -7.73 3.82
N VAL A 60 8.58 -6.57 3.22
CA VAL A 60 9.36 -5.34 3.42
C VAL A 60 8.74 -4.52 4.55
N ALA A 61 7.45 -4.24 4.46
CA ALA A 61 6.73 -3.44 5.44
C ALA A 61 5.24 -3.75 5.42
N GLU A 62 4.56 -3.51 6.53
CA GLU A 62 3.10 -3.59 6.63
C GLU A 62 2.57 -2.62 7.68
N GLY A 63 1.27 -2.36 7.64
CA GLY A 63 0.62 -1.58 8.67
C GLY A 63 -0.85 -1.33 8.37
N TYR A 64 -1.40 -0.37 9.11
CA TYR A 64 -2.81 -0.01 9.03
C TYR A 64 -3.02 1.48 8.75
N ALA A 65 -4.20 1.81 8.22
CA ALA A 65 -4.65 3.15 7.93
C ALA A 65 -6.18 3.25 8.07
N GLU A 66 -6.69 4.46 8.27
CA GLU A 66 -8.13 4.70 8.41
C GLU A 66 -8.82 4.74 7.03
N THR A 67 -8.10 5.11 5.98
CA THR A 67 -8.61 5.21 4.61
C THR A 67 -7.73 4.48 3.60
N HIS A 68 -8.31 4.07 2.47
CA HIS A 68 -7.54 3.42 1.39
C HIS A 68 -6.49 4.35 0.79
N LEU A 69 -6.76 5.67 0.71
CA LEU A 69 -5.77 6.64 0.21
C LEU A 69 -4.58 6.77 1.15
N GLU A 70 -4.83 6.76 2.46
CA GLU A 70 -3.75 6.77 3.44
C GLU A 70 -2.97 5.44 3.43
N ALA A 71 -3.65 4.31 3.25
CA ALA A 71 -3.01 3.00 3.07
C ALA A 71 -2.09 2.99 1.84
N ALA A 72 -2.57 3.49 0.70
CA ALA A 72 -1.77 3.67 -0.51
C ALA A 72 -0.55 4.56 -0.26
N ARG A 73 -0.75 5.72 0.41
CA ARG A 73 0.34 6.65 0.74
C ARG A 73 1.42 5.99 1.59
N LYS A 74 1.03 5.24 2.62
CA LYS A 74 1.95 4.55 3.52
C LYS A 74 2.70 3.44 2.80
N ALA A 75 2.01 2.63 1.99
CA ALA A 75 2.64 1.60 1.17
C ALA A 75 3.66 2.19 0.17
N GLU A 76 3.29 3.27 -0.52
CA GLU A 76 4.19 3.94 -1.46
C GLU A 76 5.41 4.55 -0.76
N THR A 77 5.19 5.18 0.40
CA THR A 77 6.27 5.74 1.21
C THR A 77 7.25 4.65 1.65
N ALA A 78 6.73 3.53 2.18
CA ALA A 78 7.54 2.38 2.60
C ALA A 78 8.31 1.77 1.41
N PHE A 79 7.70 1.71 0.23
CA PHE A 79 8.41 1.27 -0.99
C PHE A 79 9.55 2.21 -1.37
N PHE A 80 9.34 3.54 -1.36
CA PHE A 80 10.42 4.48 -1.68
C PHE A 80 11.52 4.50 -0.63
N GLU A 81 11.20 4.24 0.63
CA GLU A 81 12.20 4.04 1.69
C GLU A 81 13.00 2.76 1.47
N PHE A 82 12.34 1.67 1.09
CA PHE A 82 13.01 0.42 0.72
C PHE A 82 13.97 0.58 -0.45
N LEU A 83 13.60 1.35 -1.48
CA LEU A 83 14.50 1.65 -2.61
C LEU A 83 15.77 2.41 -2.23
N LYS A 84 15.80 3.10 -1.08
CA LYS A 84 16.99 3.83 -0.60
C LYS A 84 17.97 2.93 0.15
N GLN A 85 17.55 1.73 0.55
CA GLN A 85 18.40 0.79 1.26
C GLN A 85 19.30 0.07 0.25
N PRO A 86 20.60 -0.14 0.58
CA PRO A 86 21.46 -0.96 -0.26
C PRO A 86 20.90 -2.39 -0.35
N GLU A 87 21.01 -3.01 -1.52
CA GLU A 87 20.64 -4.42 -1.69
C GLU A 87 21.60 -5.28 -0.85
N GLU A 88 21.05 -6.03 0.12
CA GLU A 88 21.78 -7.03 0.91
C GLU A 88 22.27 -8.20 0.05
#